data_AF-A0A2T3BF92-F1
#
_entry.id   AF-A0A2T3BF92-F1
#
_cell.length_a   1.000
_cell.length_b   1.000
_cell.length_c   1.000
_cell.angle_alpha   90.00
_cell.angle_beta   90.00
_cell.angle_gamma   90.00
#
_symmetry.space_group_name_H-M   'P 1'
#
loop_
_entity.id
_entity.type
_entity.pdbx_description
1 polymer ?
#
loop_
_entity_poly.entity_id
_entity_poly.type
_entity_poly.pdbx_seq_one_letter_code
_entity_poly.pdbx_strand_id
1 'polypeptide(L)'
;IPFLGRLNVSEYVALVGSFCLVGLEAIIRILTLALPATIIRLCYRASRGLFNRFTTAASRKQEAKKTTISSSIRDASDFVDLCALYGYYAEEHVMQTGDGYMLALHRLAWRKGEDDQKVNNGPDSIRKNVVYMHHGLLMNSEVWVCLTDEERCLPFRLVEMGYDVWLGNNRGNKYSKKSTHHSPTDIPFWDFSIDEFAFYDIPDSIHYILETTAAPSLSYIGFSQGTAQAFAALAVHPKLNDKINVFIALAPAMSPAGLSNGIVDALTKASPQFLFLLFGRRSILSSATMWQSILYPPIFVRLIDMGLSFLFGWTARNISMSQKLAAYAHLYSFTSTKSVVHWFQIIRNKSFQMYDDDVQPVISLNIVNKYTKVAKFPTRNIKTPIVLVYGGSDSLVDINVMLKELPSHTVATEIPHYEHLDFLWAREVDTLVFPHVFDALKSFCDAQHSKEEYERYRTARHASISAARS
;
A
#
# COMPACT_ATOMS: atom_id res chain seq x y z
N ILE A 1 35.43 -1.03 13.05
CA ILE A 1 35.28 0.42 12.75
C ILE A 1 34.85 0.57 11.29
N PRO A 2 33.56 0.50 10.95
CA PRO A 2 33.06 0.47 9.57
C PRO A 2 32.58 1.84 9.01
N PHE A 3 33.04 2.97 9.57
CA PHE A 3 32.34 4.27 9.44
C PHE A 3 33.07 5.35 8.63
N LEU A 4 33.95 5.02 7.69
CA LEU A 4 34.69 6.05 6.93
C LEU A 4 34.60 5.78 5.43
N GLY A 5 33.72 6.50 4.74
CA GLY A 5 33.80 6.64 3.28
C GLY A 5 32.54 7.09 2.54
N ARG A 6 31.32 6.88 3.08
CA ARG A 6 30.08 7.07 2.29
C ARG A 6 29.14 8.19 2.75
N LEU A 7 29.29 8.69 3.97
CA LEU A 7 28.38 9.66 4.57
C LEU A 7 29.14 10.93 4.96
N ASN A 8 28.46 12.07 4.86
CA ASN A 8 28.91 13.34 5.42
C ASN A 8 28.76 13.36 6.95
N VAL A 9 29.46 14.27 7.63
CA VAL A 9 29.41 14.37 9.12
C VAL A 9 27.97 14.57 9.64
N SER A 10 27.16 15.37 8.95
CA SER A 10 25.74 15.56 9.29
C SER A 10 24.91 14.28 9.12
N GLU A 11 25.19 13.50 8.07
CA GLU A 11 24.55 12.20 7.83
C GLU A 11 24.97 11.16 8.88
N TYR A 12 26.21 11.21 9.38
CA TYR A 12 26.63 10.37 10.52
C TYR A 12 25.90 10.74 11.81
N VAL A 13 25.73 12.03 12.11
CA VAL A 13 24.96 12.48 13.28
C VAL A 13 23.51 12.01 13.17
N ALA A 14 22.90 12.13 11.99
CA ALA A 14 21.58 11.60 11.71
C ALA A 14 21.49 10.07 11.92
N LEU A 15 22.51 9.33 11.49
CA LEU A 15 22.59 7.88 11.62
C LEU A 15 22.70 7.44 13.09
N VAL A 16 23.54 8.11 13.87
CA VAL A 16 23.69 7.86 15.32
C VAL A 16 22.41 8.24 16.08
N GLY A 17 21.78 9.37 15.74
CA GLY A 17 20.49 9.76 16.29
C GLY A 17 19.40 8.72 16.00
N SER A 18 19.39 8.17 14.78
CA SER A 18 18.48 7.08 14.39
C SER A 18 18.73 5.82 15.23
N PHE A 19 19.99 5.48 15.51
CA PHE A 19 20.33 4.35 16.37
C PHE A 19 19.79 4.51 17.80
N CYS A 20 19.92 5.69 18.38
CA CYS A 20 19.35 5.99 19.70
C CYS A 20 17.82 5.89 19.69
N LEU A 21 17.16 6.40 18.66
CA LEU A 21 15.69 6.34 18.52
C LEU A 21 15.19 4.91 18.38
N VAL A 22 15.91 4.05 17.66
CA VAL A 22 15.50 2.66 17.49
C VAL A 22 15.89 1.79 18.68
N GLY A 23 17.00 2.07 19.35
CA GLY A 23 17.29 1.49 20.68
C GLY A 23 16.19 1.83 21.69
N LEU A 24 15.68 3.07 21.66
CA LEU A 24 14.51 3.48 22.43
C LEU A 24 13.25 2.71 22.00
N GLU A 25 13.01 2.51 20.69
CA GLU A 25 11.90 1.68 20.19
C GLU A 25 11.96 0.26 20.74
N ALA A 26 13.15 -0.37 20.73
CA ALA A 26 13.32 -1.72 21.23
C ALA A 26 13.02 -1.81 22.74
N ILE A 27 13.47 -0.82 23.52
CA ILE A 27 13.17 -0.72 24.95
C ILE A 27 11.67 -0.51 25.17
N ILE A 28 11.06 0.43 24.44
CA ILE A 28 9.63 0.71 24.50
C ILE A 28 8.87 -0.58 24.20
N ARG A 29 9.16 -1.26 23.09
CA ARG A 29 8.53 -2.50 22.66
C ARG A 29 8.58 -3.61 23.72
N ILE A 30 9.74 -3.79 24.38
CA ILE A 30 9.90 -4.79 25.44
C ILE A 30 9.04 -4.42 26.65
N LEU A 31 9.12 -3.16 27.09
CA LEU A 31 8.33 -2.66 28.21
C LEU A 31 6.83 -2.74 27.92
N THR A 32 6.44 -2.59 26.66
CA THR A 32 5.06 -2.46 26.26
C THR A 32 4.35 -3.76 25.92
N LEU A 33 5.06 -4.79 25.43
CA LEU A 33 4.51 -6.16 25.31
C LEU A 33 4.12 -6.75 26.67
N ALA A 34 4.68 -6.22 27.76
CA ALA A 34 4.37 -6.60 29.13
C ALA A 34 3.34 -5.69 29.83
N LEU A 35 2.77 -4.69 29.14
CA LEU A 35 1.85 -3.73 29.77
C LEU A 35 0.48 -4.35 30.06
N PRO A 36 0.04 -4.42 31.33
CA PRO A 36 -1.35 -4.74 31.65
C PRO A 36 -2.31 -3.72 31.04
N ALA A 37 -3.52 -4.16 30.67
CA ALA A 37 -4.57 -3.29 30.13
C ALA A 37 -4.88 -2.05 31.00
N THR A 38 -4.62 -2.13 32.30
CA THR A 38 -4.74 -1.01 33.24
C THR A 38 -3.76 0.12 32.93
N ILE A 39 -2.53 -0.19 32.51
CA ILE A 39 -1.51 0.81 32.18
C ILE A 39 -1.79 1.42 30.80
N ILE A 40 -2.24 0.62 29.83
CA ILE A 40 -2.70 1.14 28.53
C ILE A 40 -3.80 2.19 28.74
N ARG A 41 -4.80 1.88 29.59
CA ARG A 41 -5.87 2.83 29.95
C ARG A 41 -5.34 4.06 30.70
N LEU A 42 -4.32 3.91 31.54
CA LEU A 42 -3.68 5.04 32.22
C LEU A 42 -2.99 5.98 31.22
N CYS A 43 -2.17 5.44 30.32
CA CYS A 43 -1.49 6.21 29.29
C CYS A 43 -2.48 6.89 28.33
N TYR A 44 -3.56 6.20 27.97
CA TYR A 44 -4.66 6.78 27.20
C TYR A 44 -5.31 7.96 27.94
N ARG A 45 -5.62 7.81 29.23
CA ARG A 45 -6.17 8.90 30.06
C ARG A 45 -5.20 10.08 30.19
N ALA A 46 -3.91 9.80 30.37
CA ALA A 46 -2.87 10.82 30.48
C ALA A 46 -2.72 11.61 29.17
N SER A 47 -2.66 10.92 28.02
CA SER A 47 -2.58 11.56 26.70
C SER A 47 -3.83 12.37 26.39
N ARG A 48 -5.03 11.88 26.74
CA ARG A 48 -6.27 12.65 26.64
C ARG A 48 -6.26 13.88 27.54
N GLY A 49 -5.74 13.78 28.76
CA GLY A 49 -5.57 14.91 29.67
C GLY A 49 -4.65 15.98 29.10
N LEU A 50 -3.53 15.57 28.50
CA LEU A 50 -2.60 16.45 27.80
C LEU A 50 -3.28 17.18 26.64
N PHE A 51 -3.99 16.45 25.78
CA PHE A 51 -4.76 17.06 24.69
C PHE A 51 -5.77 18.09 25.18
N ASN A 52 -6.51 17.77 26.25
CA ASN A 52 -7.51 18.67 26.84
C ASN A 52 -6.90 19.96 27.40
N ARG A 53 -5.66 19.91 27.91
CA ARG A 53 -4.95 21.08 28.46
C ARG A 53 -4.55 22.07 27.37
N PHE A 54 -4.24 21.59 26.17
CA PHE A 54 -3.76 22.41 25.05
C PHE A 54 -4.84 22.73 23.99
N THR A 55 -6.08 22.27 24.17
CA THR A 55 -7.18 22.44 23.20
C THR A 55 -8.32 23.29 23.77
N THR A 56 -8.81 24.26 22.98
CA THR A 56 -9.88 25.18 23.40
C THR A 56 -11.24 24.48 23.54
N ALA A 57 -12.11 25.01 24.40
CA ALA A 57 -13.44 24.43 24.65
C ALA A 57 -14.33 24.35 23.39
N ALA A 58 -14.20 25.31 22.48
CA ALA A 58 -14.93 25.33 21.21
C ALA A 58 -14.48 24.20 20.26
N SER A 59 -13.17 23.95 20.16
CA SER A 59 -12.61 22.86 19.36
C SER A 59 -13.05 21.49 19.91
N ARG A 60 -13.09 21.33 21.24
CA ARG A 60 -13.61 20.11 21.89
C ARG A 60 -15.09 19.82 21.55
N LYS A 61 -15.93 20.87 21.49
CA LYS A 61 -17.37 20.73 21.18
C LYS A 61 -17.61 20.41 19.70
N GLN A 62 -16.76 20.87 18.78
CA GLN A 62 -16.80 20.46 17.38
C GLN A 62 -16.36 19.00 17.19
N GLU A 63 -15.32 18.57 17.91
CA GLU A 63 -14.79 17.20 17.84
C GLU A 63 -15.80 16.19 18.39
N ALA A 64 -16.45 16.49 19.52
CA ALA A 64 -17.49 15.63 20.12
C ALA A 64 -18.81 15.56 19.31
N LYS A 65 -19.00 16.39 18.27
CA LYS A 65 -20.24 16.43 17.47
C LYS A 65 -20.11 15.70 16.13
N LYS A 66 -18.90 15.33 15.70
CA LYS A 66 -18.61 14.65 14.42
C LYS A 66 -18.35 13.14 14.56
N THR A 67 -18.67 12.55 15.71
CA THR A 67 -17.91 11.41 16.23
C THR A 67 -18.46 10.02 15.99
N THR A 68 -19.74 9.80 15.68
CA THR A 68 -20.28 8.43 15.72
C THR A 68 -19.67 7.53 14.65
N ILE A 69 -19.71 7.92 13.37
CA ILE A 69 -19.19 7.06 12.30
C ILE A 69 -17.66 6.94 12.33
N SER A 70 -16.95 8.05 12.58
CA SER A 70 -15.49 8.02 12.69
C SER A 70 -15.01 7.16 13.85
N SER A 71 -15.72 7.15 15.00
CA SER A 71 -15.38 6.22 16.07
C SER A 71 -15.71 4.78 15.71
N SER A 72 -16.86 4.52 15.09
CA SER A 72 -17.25 3.16 14.69
C SER A 72 -16.24 2.56 13.74
N ILE A 73 -15.78 3.32 12.73
CA ILE A 73 -14.73 2.87 11.80
C ILE A 73 -13.43 2.60 12.57
N ARG A 74 -12.93 3.59 13.31
CA ARG A 74 -11.66 3.49 14.05
C ARG A 74 -11.62 2.29 15.00
N ASP A 75 -12.76 1.99 15.61
CA ASP A 75 -12.89 0.96 16.63
C ASP A 75 -13.30 -0.41 16.02
N ALA A 76 -13.56 -0.48 14.70
CA ALA A 76 -13.81 -1.72 13.98
C ALA A 76 -12.59 -2.64 14.05
N SER A 77 -12.83 -3.94 14.27
CA SER A 77 -11.73 -4.86 14.58
C SER A 77 -11.00 -5.36 13.34
N ASP A 78 -11.71 -5.51 12.23
CA ASP A 78 -11.20 -6.07 10.97
C ASP A 78 -11.95 -5.55 9.73
N PHE A 79 -11.61 -6.09 8.56
CA PHE A 79 -12.17 -5.75 7.26
C PHE A 79 -13.67 -6.06 7.17
N VAL A 80 -14.10 -7.19 7.75
CA VAL A 80 -15.50 -7.64 7.70
C VAL A 80 -16.36 -6.68 8.52
N ASP A 81 -15.92 -6.31 9.72
CA ASP A 81 -16.57 -5.31 10.56
C ASP A 81 -16.69 -3.96 9.83
N LEU A 82 -15.62 -3.50 9.17
CA LEU A 82 -15.64 -2.25 8.41
C LEU A 82 -16.67 -2.26 7.28
N CYS A 83 -16.82 -3.39 6.57
CA CYS A 83 -17.84 -3.54 5.53
C CYS A 83 -19.25 -3.63 6.12
N ALA A 84 -19.42 -4.34 7.23
CA ALA A 84 -20.68 -4.50 7.93
C ALA A 84 -21.25 -3.18 8.47
N LEU A 85 -20.39 -2.22 8.86
CA LEU A 85 -20.81 -0.86 9.24
C LEU A 85 -21.61 -0.15 8.13
N TYR A 86 -21.37 -0.51 6.88
CA TYR A 86 -22.06 0.03 5.71
C TYR A 86 -23.13 -0.92 5.14
N GLY A 87 -23.33 -2.09 5.75
CA GLY A 87 -24.32 -3.09 5.31
C GLY A 87 -23.84 -3.96 4.15
N TYR A 88 -22.53 -4.04 3.91
CA TYR A 88 -21.94 -4.95 2.92
C TYR A 88 -21.51 -6.26 3.58
N TYR A 89 -21.90 -7.38 2.97
CA TYR A 89 -21.39 -8.69 3.33
C TYR A 89 -20.03 -8.92 2.66
N ALA A 90 -19.03 -9.30 3.45
CA ALA A 90 -17.67 -9.58 3.01
C ALA A 90 -17.31 -11.04 3.27
N GLU A 91 -16.68 -11.69 2.31
CA GLU A 91 -16.10 -13.02 2.47
C GLU A 91 -14.60 -12.95 2.74
N GLU A 92 -14.11 -13.90 3.53
CA GLU A 92 -12.69 -14.16 3.74
C GLU A 92 -12.31 -15.48 3.05
N HIS A 93 -11.25 -15.42 2.26
CA HIS A 93 -10.68 -16.57 1.56
C HIS A 93 -9.24 -16.76 1.98
N VAL A 94 -8.85 -18.00 2.26
CA VAL A 94 -7.46 -18.34 2.59
C VAL A 94 -6.89 -19.19 1.48
N MET A 95 -5.79 -18.72 0.89
CA MET A 95 -5.02 -19.44 -0.13
C MET A 95 -3.60 -19.71 0.36
N GLN A 96 -2.91 -20.67 -0.26
CA GLN A 96 -1.50 -20.98 0.01
C GLN A 96 -0.63 -20.64 -1.21
N THR A 97 0.44 -19.87 -1.00
CA THR A 97 1.41 -19.57 -2.07
C THR A 97 2.27 -20.79 -2.41
N GLY A 98 2.92 -20.78 -3.57
CA GLY A 98 3.86 -21.82 -3.99
C GLY A 98 5.00 -22.07 -2.99
N ASP A 99 5.39 -21.05 -2.23
CA ASP A 99 6.41 -21.12 -1.17
C ASP A 99 5.83 -21.21 0.26
N GLY A 100 4.55 -21.57 0.39
CA GLY A 100 3.95 -22.02 1.65
C GLY A 100 3.45 -20.93 2.60
N TYR A 101 3.30 -19.68 2.17
CA TYR A 101 2.60 -18.65 2.95
C TYR A 101 1.09 -18.79 2.81
N MET A 102 0.35 -18.57 3.89
CA MET A 102 -1.11 -18.50 3.86
C MET A 102 -1.52 -17.03 3.75
N LEU A 103 -2.16 -16.67 2.63
CA LEU A 103 -2.65 -15.32 2.39
C LEU A 103 -4.17 -15.29 2.55
N ALA A 104 -4.66 -14.26 3.23
CA ALA A 104 -6.08 -14.00 3.35
C ALA A 104 -6.52 -12.94 2.35
N LEU A 105 -7.41 -13.30 1.43
CA LEU A 105 -8.05 -12.41 0.47
C LEU A 105 -9.44 -12.07 0.97
N HIS A 106 -9.84 -10.80 0.85
CA HIS A 106 -11.21 -10.39 1.12
C HIS A 106 -12.00 -10.24 -0.18
N ARG A 107 -13.29 -10.53 -0.14
CA ARG A 107 -14.16 -10.43 -1.31
C ARG A 107 -15.47 -9.71 -0.97
N LEU A 108 -15.86 -8.80 -1.84
CA LEU A 108 -17.14 -8.10 -1.85
C LEU A 108 -17.82 -8.38 -3.20
N ALA A 109 -18.79 -9.31 -3.20
CA ALA A 109 -19.46 -9.74 -4.43
C ALA A 109 -20.90 -9.25 -4.55
N TRP A 110 -21.51 -8.78 -3.45
CA TRP A 110 -22.94 -8.51 -3.36
C TRP A 110 -23.24 -7.06 -3.04
N ARG A 111 -24.21 -6.49 -3.77
CA ARG A 111 -24.82 -5.25 -3.32
C ARG A 111 -25.62 -5.50 -2.05
N LYS A 112 -25.98 -4.42 -1.36
CA LYS A 112 -26.73 -4.51 -0.11
C LYS A 112 -28.06 -5.24 -0.33
N GLY A 113 -28.26 -6.33 0.41
CA GLY A 113 -29.47 -7.16 0.32
C GLY A 113 -29.51 -8.14 -0.86
N GLU A 114 -28.40 -8.35 -1.57
CA GLU A 114 -28.26 -9.40 -2.60
C GLU A 114 -27.46 -10.62 -2.11
N ASP A 115 -27.18 -10.75 -0.81
CA ASP A 115 -26.28 -11.74 -0.20
C ASP A 115 -26.72 -13.20 -0.37
N ASP A 116 -27.97 -13.43 -0.76
CA ASP A 116 -28.52 -14.75 -1.09
C ASP A 116 -28.21 -15.24 -2.51
N GLN A 117 -27.71 -14.35 -3.38
CA GLN A 117 -27.48 -14.65 -4.79
C GLN A 117 -26.13 -15.35 -5.01
N LYS A 118 -26.08 -16.35 -5.88
CA LYS A 118 -24.80 -16.94 -6.30
C LYS A 118 -24.09 -15.99 -7.27
N VAL A 119 -22.90 -15.50 -6.92
CA VAL A 119 -22.07 -14.66 -7.78
C VAL A 119 -20.80 -15.41 -8.17
N ASN A 120 -20.56 -15.54 -9.48
CA ASN A 120 -19.39 -16.20 -10.06
C ASN A 120 -19.12 -17.63 -9.51
N ASN A 121 -20.15 -18.33 -9.06
CA ASN A 121 -20.06 -19.67 -8.50
C ASN A 121 -21.08 -20.62 -9.14
N GLY A 122 -20.64 -21.31 -10.19
CA GLY A 122 -21.44 -22.28 -10.95
C GLY A 122 -22.22 -21.70 -12.14
N PRO A 123 -22.87 -22.56 -12.95
CA PRO A 123 -23.52 -22.17 -14.21
C PRO A 123 -24.67 -21.18 -14.05
N ASP A 124 -25.48 -21.33 -12.99
CA ASP A 124 -26.66 -20.50 -12.72
C ASP A 124 -26.34 -19.25 -11.88
N SER A 125 -25.05 -18.91 -11.74
CA SER A 125 -24.62 -17.74 -10.97
C SER A 125 -24.64 -16.47 -11.80
N ILE A 126 -24.85 -15.34 -11.12
CA ILE A 126 -24.65 -14.02 -11.70
C ILE A 126 -23.17 -13.88 -12.05
N ARG A 127 -22.90 -13.60 -13.32
CA ARG A 127 -21.53 -13.40 -13.81
C ARG A 127 -21.18 -11.93 -13.71
N LYS A 128 -20.21 -11.61 -12.86
CA LYS A 128 -19.71 -10.25 -12.64
C LYS A 128 -18.24 -10.17 -13.06
N ASN A 129 -17.84 -9.06 -13.67
CA ASN A 129 -16.43 -8.82 -13.96
C ASN A 129 -15.64 -8.71 -12.66
N VAL A 130 -14.46 -9.33 -12.64
CA VAL A 130 -13.64 -9.43 -11.42
C VAL A 130 -12.63 -8.29 -11.36
N VAL A 131 -12.54 -7.64 -10.21
CA VAL A 131 -11.53 -6.61 -9.92
C VAL A 131 -10.70 -7.03 -8.72
N TYR A 132 -9.38 -7.11 -8.88
CA TYR A 132 -8.43 -7.38 -7.81
C TYR A 132 -7.73 -6.08 -7.38
N MET A 133 -7.84 -5.73 -6.10
CA MET A 133 -7.31 -4.50 -5.52
C MET A 133 -6.18 -4.79 -4.52
N HIS A 134 -5.08 -4.04 -4.59
CA HIS A 134 -3.92 -4.29 -3.73
C HIS A 134 -3.35 -3.03 -3.06
N HIS A 135 -3.20 -3.10 -1.74
CA HIS A 135 -2.72 -2.02 -0.87
C HIS A 135 -1.22 -1.69 -1.03
N GLY A 136 -0.79 -0.61 -0.37
CA GLY A 136 0.59 -0.10 -0.36
C GLY A 136 1.53 -0.74 0.66
N LEU A 137 2.73 -0.16 0.78
CA LEU A 137 3.75 -0.60 1.75
C LEU A 137 3.25 -0.38 3.18
N LEU A 138 3.48 -1.35 4.07
CA LEU A 138 3.04 -1.31 5.48
C LEU A 138 1.52 -1.17 5.64
N MET A 139 0.72 -1.67 4.70
CA MET A 139 -0.75 -1.60 4.76
C MET A 139 -1.37 -3.00 4.77
N ASN A 140 -2.69 -3.03 4.85
CA ASN A 140 -3.52 -4.20 4.60
C ASN A 140 -4.78 -3.77 3.81
N SER A 141 -5.68 -4.69 3.50
CA SER A 141 -6.89 -4.41 2.71
C SER A 141 -7.88 -3.40 3.33
N GLU A 142 -7.84 -3.16 4.64
CA GLU A 142 -8.76 -2.23 5.33
C GLU A 142 -8.65 -0.79 4.83
N VAL A 143 -7.48 -0.39 4.33
CA VAL A 143 -7.24 0.98 3.85
C VAL A 143 -8.19 1.39 2.72
N TRP A 144 -8.74 0.41 2.00
CA TRP A 144 -9.70 0.61 0.92
C TRP A 144 -11.14 0.86 1.40
N VAL A 145 -11.48 0.46 2.64
CA VAL A 145 -12.86 0.46 3.15
C VAL A 145 -13.05 1.26 4.44
N CYS A 146 -11.99 1.83 5.02
CA CYS A 146 -12.05 2.64 6.23
C CYS A 146 -12.44 4.13 5.96
N LEU A 147 -13.43 4.38 5.11
CA LEU A 147 -13.86 5.74 4.74
C LEU A 147 -15.09 6.18 5.53
N THR A 148 -15.19 7.46 5.88
CA THR A 148 -16.36 8.01 6.63
C THR A 148 -17.62 8.13 5.79
N ASP A 149 -17.48 8.24 4.47
CA ASP A 149 -18.58 8.38 3.52
C ASP A 149 -18.50 7.24 2.50
N GLU A 150 -19.60 6.51 2.36
CA GLU A 150 -19.71 5.34 1.49
C GLU A 150 -19.45 5.66 0.02
N GLU A 151 -19.94 6.80 -0.46
CA GLU A 151 -19.79 7.23 -1.86
C GLU A 151 -18.33 7.43 -2.27
N ARG A 152 -17.44 7.69 -1.30
CA ARG A 152 -16.01 7.84 -1.52
C ARG A 152 -15.24 6.52 -1.44
N CYS A 153 -15.90 5.40 -1.16
CA CYS A 153 -15.26 4.09 -0.99
C CYS A 153 -15.23 3.32 -2.31
N LEU A 154 -14.05 3.20 -2.93
CA LEU A 154 -13.91 2.62 -4.27
C LEU A 154 -14.45 1.18 -4.37
N PRO A 155 -14.11 0.25 -3.45
CA PRO A 155 -14.67 -1.10 -3.50
C PRO A 155 -16.20 -1.11 -3.46
N PHE A 156 -16.83 -0.30 -2.59
CA PHE A 156 -18.29 -0.25 -2.50
C PHE A 156 -18.90 0.27 -3.80
N ARG A 157 -18.33 1.33 -4.40
CA ARG A 157 -18.79 1.83 -5.71
C ARG A 157 -18.67 0.78 -6.81
N LEU A 158 -17.59 0.00 -6.82
CA LEU A 158 -17.42 -1.08 -7.80
C LEU A 158 -18.47 -2.18 -7.61
N VAL A 159 -18.78 -2.58 -6.38
CA VAL A 159 -19.85 -3.54 -6.08
C VAL A 159 -21.21 -3.02 -6.57
N GLU A 160 -21.54 -1.76 -6.27
CA GLU A 160 -22.77 -1.12 -6.76
C GLU A 160 -22.81 -1.07 -8.30
N MET A 161 -21.66 -0.93 -8.96
CA MET A 161 -21.55 -1.01 -10.43
C MET A 161 -21.61 -2.44 -10.99
N GLY A 162 -21.74 -3.46 -10.15
CA GLY A 162 -21.89 -4.86 -10.57
C GLY A 162 -20.58 -5.62 -10.77
N TYR A 163 -19.48 -5.18 -10.15
CA TYR A 163 -18.22 -5.93 -10.13
C TYR A 163 -18.17 -6.92 -8.95
N ASP A 164 -17.37 -7.97 -9.10
CA ASP A 164 -16.94 -8.87 -8.03
C ASP A 164 -15.55 -8.43 -7.56
N VAL A 165 -15.46 -7.84 -6.38
CA VAL A 165 -14.27 -7.11 -5.92
C VAL A 165 -13.49 -7.95 -4.91
N TRP A 166 -12.22 -8.19 -5.23
CA TRP A 166 -11.28 -8.93 -4.38
C TRP A 166 -10.19 -7.99 -3.88
N LEU A 167 -9.77 -8.13 -2.63
CA LEU A 167 -8.75 -7.31 -1.99
C LEU A 167 -7.65 -8.18 -1.39
N GLY A 168 -6.43 -7.95 -1.86
CA GLY A 168 -5.24 -8.73 -1.49
C GLY A 168 -4.58 -8.28 -0.20
N ASN A 169 -3.89 -9.21 0.45
CA ASN A 169 -3.05 -8.95 1.62
C ASN A 169 -1.67 -9.62 1.47
N ASN A 170 -0.61 -8.81 1.50
CA ASN A 170 0.77 -9.32 1.46
C ASN A 170 1.08 -10.24 2.63
N ARG A 171 1.91 -11.27 2.38
CA ARG A 171 2.55 -12.07 3.44
C ARG A 171 3.12 -11.20 4.57
N GLY A 172 2.94 -11.67 5.80
CA GLY A 172 3.43 -11.02 7.01
C GLY A 172 2.58 -9.89 7.56
N ASN A 173 1.60 -9.37 6.80
CA ASN A 173 0.69 -8.31 7.26
C ASN A 173 -0.35 -8.85 8.28
N LYS A 174 -1.26 -8.00 8.79
CA LYS A 174 -2.30 -8.35 9.78
C LYS A 174 -3.05 -9.65 9.46
N TYR A 175 -3.40 -9.88 8.20
CA TYR A 175 -4.25 -10.99 7.75
C TYR A 175 -3.46 -12.19 7.23
N SER A 176 -2.24 -11.99 6.73
CA SER A 176 -1.46 -13.02 6.04
C SER A 176 -0.19 -13.42 6.82
N LYS A 177 -0.30 -13.59 8.15
CA LYS A 177 0.83 -13.88 9.05
C LYS A 177 0.94 -15.36 9.43
N LYS A 178 0.92 -16.26 8.44
CA LYS A 178 1.03 -17.70 8.65
C LYS A 178 1.80 -18.35 7.49
N SER A 179 2.62 -19.35 7.80
CA SER A 179 3.34 -20.17 6.81
C SER A 179 3.32 -21.64 7.26
N THR A 180 3.43 -22.56 6.31
CA THR A 180 3.58 -24.00 6.53
C THR A 180 5.02 -24.39 6.89
N HIS A 181 6.01 -23.54 6.57
CA HIS A 181 7.44 -23.83 6.77
C HIS A 181 8.03 -23.19 8.02
N HIS A 182 7.62 -21.95 8.34
CA HIS A 182 8.25 -21.16 9.41
C HIS A 182 7.21 -20.48 10.31
N SER A 183 7.53 -20.34 11.60
CA SER A 183 6.70 -19.57 12.53
C SER A 183 6.94 -18.06 12.32
N PRO A 184 5.92 -17.19 12.48
CA PRO A 184 6.10 -15.74 12.47
C PRO A 184 7.04 -15.18 13.54
N THR A 185 7.41 -16.01 14.53
CA THR A 185 8.44 -15.68 15.53
C THR A 185 9.86 -15.84 15.01
N ASP A 186 10.05 -16.58 13.92
CA ASP A 186 11.36 -16.96 13.40
C ASP A 186 11.84 -15.95 12.35
N ILE A 187 13.15 -15.79 12.22
CA ILE A 187 13.73 -14.88 11.22
C ILE A 187 13.39 -15.31 9.77
N PRO A 188 13.47 -16.61 9.41
CA PRO A 188 13.18 -17.06 8.03
C PRO A 188 11.76 -16.72 7.54
N PHE A 189 10.77 -16.60 8.43
CA PHE A 189 9.42 -16.16 8.06
C PHE A 189 9.38 -14.73 7.50
N TRP A 190 10.35 -13.88 7.84
CA TRP A 190 10.41 -12.48 7.41
C TRP A 190 11.43 -12.27 6.29
N ASP A 191 11.98 -13.34 5.72
CA ASP A 191 12.98 -13.26 4.65
C ASP A 191 12.32 -13.12 3.27
N PHE A 192 11.52 -12.07 3.10
CA PHE A 192 10.81 -11.76 1.86
C PHE A 192 10.89 -10.27 1.50
N SER A 193 10.71 -9.95 0.22
CA SER A 193 10.77 -8.61 -0.35
C SER A 193 9.79 -8.48 -1.53
N ILE A 194 9.98 -7.46 -2.39
CA ILE A 194 9.21 -7.30 -3.63
C ILE A 194 9.31 -8.54 -4.54
N ASP A 195 10.45 -9.24 -4.51
CA ASP A 195 10.70 -10.43 -5.31
C ASP A 195 9.67 -11.52 -5.00
N GLU A 196 9.53 -11.90 -3.73
CA GLU A 196 8.58 -12.93 -3.33
C GLU A 196 7.12 -12.51 -3.58
N PHE A 197 6.80 -11.22 -3.44
CA PHE A 197 5.47 -10.74 -3.81
C PHE A 197 5.19 -10.95 -5.31
N ALA A 198 6.18 -10.67 -6.15
CA ALA A 198 6.08 -10.77 -7.60
C ALA A 198 6.05 -12.23 -8.10
N PHE A 199 6.82 -13.11 -7.45
CA PHE A 199 6.93 -14.51 -7.86
C PHE A 199 5.83 -15.41 -7.31
N TYR A 200 5.24 -15.05 -6.16
CA TYR A 200 4.29 -15.91 -5.46
C TYR A 200 2.98 -15.18 -5.13
N ASP A 201 3.00 -14.14 -4.28
CA ASP A 201 1.77 -13.55 -3.73
C ASP A 201 0.81 -13.08 -4.84
N ILE A 202 1.30 -12.28 -5.78
CA ILE A 202 0.45 -11.73 -6.85
C ILE A 202 -0.03 -12.82 -7.82
N PRO A 203 0.85 -13.64 -8.43
CA PRO A 203 0.39 -14.70 -9.35
C PRO A 203 -0.54 -15.72 -8.70
N ASP A 204 -0.23 -16.17 -7.48
CA ASP A 204 -1.02 -17.21 -6.79
C ASP A 204 -2.38 -16.66 -6.35
N SER A 205 -2.45 -15.41 -5.90
CA SER A 205 -3.74 -14.76 -5.58
C SER A 205 -4.61 -14.60 -6.82
N ILE A 206 -4.04 -14.13 -7.94
CA ILE A 206 -4.78 -14.01 -9.21
C ILE A 206 -5.26 -15.38 -9.68
N HIS A 207 -4.41 -16.40 -9.61
CA HIS A 207 -4.79 -17.75 -9.99
C HIS A 207 -5.95 -18.28 -9.13
N TYR A 208 -5.85 -18.16 -7.80
CA TYR A 208 -6.91 -18.54 -6.87
C TYR A 208 -8.24 -17.83 -7.18
N ILE A 209 -8.20 -16.52 -7.44
CA ILE A 209 -9.39 -15.74 -7.77
C ILE A 209 -10.03 -16.23 -9.07
N LEU A 210 -9.24 -16.45 -10.12
CA LEU A 210 -9.75 -16.90 -11.43
C LEU A 210 -10.31 -18.32 -11.35
N GLU A 211 -9.69 -19.22 -10.58
CA GLU A 211 -10.24 -20.55 -10.35
C GLU A 211 -11.56 -20.50 -9.56
N THR A 212 -11.60 -19.71 -8.48
CA THR A 212 -12.78 -19.58 -7.62
C THR A 212 -13.97 -18.98 -8.37
N THR A 213 -13.72 -17.99 -9.22
CA THR A 213 -14.77 -17.27 -9.97
C THR A 213 -15.09 -17.89 -11.33
N ALA A 214 -14.24 -18.81 -11.81
CA ALA A 214 -14.21 -19.28 -13.19
C ALA A 214 -14.21 -18.13 -14.23
N ALA A 215 -13.67 -16.96 -13.87
CA ALA A 215 -13.48 -15.86 -14.78
C ALA A 215 -12.24 -16.11 -15.66
N PRO A 216 -12.26 -15.75 -16.96
CA PRO A 216 -11.11 -15.97 -17.83
C PRO A 216 -9.93 -15.06 -17.50
N SER A 217 -10.22 -13.86 -16.97
CA SER A 217 -9.31 -12.77 -16.66
C SER A 217 -9.96 -11.80 -15.66
N LEU A 218 -9.15 -10.89 -15.09
CA LEU A 218 -9.61 -9.88 -14.13
C LEU A 218 -8.92 -8.52 -14.37
N SER A 219 -9.45 -7.44 -13.78
CA SER A 219 -8.79 -6.13 -13.78
C SER A 219 -8.01 -5.91 -12.48
N TYR A 220 -6.81 -5.36 -12.54
CA TYR A 220 -5.96 -5.10 -11.37
C TYR A 220 -5.95 -3.61 -11.02
N ILE A 221 -6.18 -3.28 -9.75
CA ILE A 221 -6.04 -1.93 -9.20
C ILE A 221 -5.00 -1.95 -8.08
N GLY A 222 -3.86 -1.30 -8.30
CA GLY A 222 -2.81 -1.18 -7.28
C GLY A 222 -2.76 0.21 -6.67
N PHE A 223 -2.41 0.30 -5.39
CA PHE A 223 -2.00 1.54 -4.75
C PHE A 223 -0.55 1.45 -4.25
N SER A 224 0.29 2.46 -4.54
CA SER A 224 1.65 2.55 -4.01
C SER A 224 2.46 1.26 -4.27
N GLN A 225 3.03 0.59 -3.26
CA GLN A 225 3.71 -0.71 -3.43
C GLN A 225 2.83 -1.78 -4.11
N GLY A 226 1.51 -1.75 -3.96
CA GLY A 226 0.60 -2.65 -4.69
C GLY A 226 0.73 -2.49 -6.20
N THR A 227 1.13 -1.31 -6.69
CA THR A 227 1.48 -1.10 -8.10
C THR A 227 2.83 -1.71 -8.45
N ALA A 228 3.84 -1.53 -7.60
CA ALA A 228 5.18 -2.09 -7.77
C ALA A 228 5.14 -3.61 -7.88
N GLN A 229 4.34 -4.26 -7.03
CA GLN A 229 4.12 -5.70 -7.03
C GLN A 229 3.53 -6.17 -8.37
N ALA A 230 2.54 -5.47 -8.92
CA ALA A 230 1.99 -5.78 -10.23
C ALA A 230 2.99 -5.52 -11.38
N PHE A 231 3.74 -4.41 -11.35
CA PHE A 231 4.79 -4.15 -12.35
C PHE A 231 5.82 -5.28 -12.36
N ALA A 232 6.30 -5.70 -11.19
CA ALA A 232 7.26 -6.77 -11.05
C ALA A 232 6.69 -8.11 -11.54
N ALA A 233 5.49 -8.50 -11.06
CA ALA A 233 4.84 -9.76 -11.43
C ALA A 233 4.57 -9.85 -12.94
N LEU A 234 3.96 -8.82 -13.53
CA LEU A 234 3.65 -8.79 -14.97
C LEU A 234 4.92 -8.76 -15.84
N ALA A 235 6.01 -8.17 -15.34
CA ALA A 235 7.28 -8.14 -16.07
C ALA A 235 7.94 -9.52 -16.13
N VAL A 236 7.83 -10.33 -15.08
CA VAL A 236 8.53 -11.64 -14.98
C VAL A 236 7.63 -12.83 -15.31
N HIS A 237 6.31 -12.65 -15.38
CA HIS A 237 5.34 -13.68 -15.76
C HIS A 237 4.59 -13.32 -17.06
N PRO A 238 5.12 -13.65 -18.25
CA PRO A 238 4.49 -13.32 -19.53
C PRO A 238 3.04 -13.80 -19.65
N LYS A 239 2.74 -15.04 -19.21
CA LYS A 239 1.38 -15.61 -19.25
C LYS A 239 0.40 -14.94 -18.30
N LEU A 240 0.87 -14.26 -17.25
CA LEU A 240 0.01 -13.50 -16.35
C LEU A 240 -0.60 -12.29 -17.05
N ASN A 241 0.08 -11.74 -18.06
CA ASN A 241 -0.46 -10.61 -18.83
C ASN A 241 -1.76 -11.00 -19.55
N ASP A 242 -1.86 -12.23 -20.04
CA ASP A 242 -3.04 -12.78 -20.73
C ASP A 242 -4.23 -13.03 -19.77
N LYS A 243 -4.04 -12.75 -18.47
CA LYS A 243 -5.04 -12.89 -17.41
C LYS A 243 -5.49 -11.55 -16.82
N ILE A 244 -4.89 -10.44 -17.27
CA ILE A 244 -5.23 -9.10 -16.79
C ILE A 244 -5.83 -8.28 -17.92
N ASN A 245 -7.06 -7.81 -17.71
CA ASN A 245 -7.78 -6.94 -18.65
C ASN A 245 -7.10 -5.56 -18.72
N VAL A 246 -6.88 -4.97 -17.54
CA VAL A 246 -6.20 -3.68 -17.37
C VAL A 246 -5.51 -3.62 -16.02
N PHE A 247 -4.36 -2.97 -15.98
CA PHE A 247 -3.67 -2.60 -14.76
C PHE A 247 -3.82 -1.09 -14.53
N ILE A 248 -4.58 -0.74 -13.49
CA ILE A 248 -4.79 0.62 -13.01
C ILE A 248 -3.89 0.86 -11.80
N ALA A 249 -2.97 1.81 -11.91
CA ALA A 249 -1.96 2.09 -10.90
C ALA A 249 -2.21 3.48 -10.28
N LEU A 250 -2.63 3.49 -9.01
CA LEU A 250 -2.89 4.70 -8.23
C LEU A 250 -1.67 5.04 -7.37
N ALA A 251 -1.18 6.29 -7.45
CA ALA A 251 0.06 6.74 -6.81
C ALA A 251 1.23 5.75 -7.02
N PRO A 252 1.60 5.47 -8.28
CA PRO A 252 2.44 4.32 -8.60
C PRO A 252 3.88 4.46 -8.10
N ALA A 253 4.45 3.37 -7.59
CA ALA A 253 5.80 3.33 -7.05
C ALA A 253 6.70 2.42 -7.91
N MET A 254 7.84 2.95 -8.39
CA MET A 254 8.79 2.17 -9.20
C MET A 254 10.25 2.57 -8.89
N SER A 255 10.63 3.81 -9.15
CA SER A 255 11.97 4.31 -8.85
C SER A 255 11.89 5.79 -8.47
N PRO A 256 11.54 6.10 -7.21
CA PRO A 256 11.49 7.48 -6.73
C PRO A 256 12.84 8.19 -6.94
N ALA A 257 12.81 9.48 -7.32
CA ALA A 257 14.03 10.25 -7.61
C ALA A 257 14.98 10.42 -6.42
N GLY A 258 14.47 10.17 -5.20
CA GLY A 258 15.10 10.36 -3.91
C GLY A 258 14.10 10.93 -2.91
N LEU A 259 14.39 10.85 -1.61
CA LEU A 259 13.56 11.46 -0.56
C LEU A 259 14.18 12.79 -0.15
N SER A 260 13.35 13.83 0.03
CA SER A 260 13.80 15.21 0.24
C SER A 260 14.40 15.48 1.62
N ASN A 261 14.27 14.54 2.57
CA ASN A 261 14.77 14.67 3.94
C ASN A 261 16.15 14.01 4.11
N GLY A 262 17.12 14.77 4.62
CA GLY A 262 18.50 14.32 4.86
C GLY A 262 18.64 13.11 5.80
N ILE A 263 17.71 12.89 6.74
CA ILE A 263 17.73 11.68 7.60
C ILE A 263 17.31 10.44 6.81
N VAL A 264 16.28 10.58 5.97
CA VAL A 264 15.80 9.45 5.17
C VAL A 264 16.77 9.17 4.02
N ASP A 265 17.34 10.20 3.43
CA ASP A 265 18.45 10.09 2.46
C ASP A 265 19.70 9.43 3.07
N ALA A 266 20.00 9.70 4.35
CA ALA A 266 21.06 8.98 5.06
C ALA A 266 20.73 7.49 5.28
N LEU A 267 19.48 7.16 5.60
CA LEU A 267 19.03 5.77 5.77
C LEU A 267 19.00 5.01 4.44
N THR A 268 18.59 5.63 3.32
CA THR A 268 18.62 4.99 2.00
C THR A 268 20.05 4.71 1.52
N LYS A 269 21.01 5.57 1.91
CA LYS A 269 22.45 5.37 1.65
C LYS A 269 23.12 4.36 2.59
N ALA A 270 22.50 4.02 3.71
CA ALA A 270 23.07 3.10 4.69
C ALA A 270 23.24 1.68 4.12
N SER A 271 24.15 0.89 4.71
CA SER A 271 24.33 -0.51 4.30
C SER A 271 23.15 -1.37 4.77
N PRO A 272 22.75 -2.41 4.01
CA PRO A 272 21.72 -3.37 4.44
C PRO A 272 21.98 -3.93 5.84
N GLN A 273 23.24 -4.28 6.15
CA GLN A 273 23.61 -4.79 7.47
C GLN A 273 23.37 -3.78 8.59
N PHE A 274 23.60 -2.49 8.33
CA PHE A 274 23.29 -1.43 9.28
C PHE A 274 21.77 -1.31 9.49
N LEU A 275 20.99 -1.39 8.42
CA LEU A 275 19.53 -1.32 8.49
C LEU A 275 18.93 -2.52 9.24
N PHE A 276 19.46 -3.73 9.04
CA PHE A 276 19.05 -4.91 9.81
C PHE A 276 19.49 -4.85 11.27
N LEU A 277 20.64 -4.24 11.57
CA LEU A 277 21.05 -3.97 12.96
C LEU A 277 20.09 -2.98 13.62
N LEU A 278 19.66 -1.97 12.87
CA LEU A 278 18.78 -0.92 13.35
C LEU A 278 17.36 -1.47 13.56
N PHE A 279 16.69 -1.90 12.50
CA PHE A 279 15.27 -2.28 12.52
C PHE A 279 15.02 -3.75 12.91
N GLY A 280 16.07 -4.54 13.12
CA GLY A 280 15.98 -5.99 13.30
C GLY A 280 15.70 -6.74 12.00
N ARG A 281 15.65 -8.07 12.07
CA ARG A 281 15.48 -8.98 10.91
C ARG A 281 14.07 -9.56 10.75
N ARG A 282 13.07 -9.04 11.48
CA ARG A 282 11.69 -9.53 11.46
C ARG A 282 10.75 -8.47 10.87
N SER A 283 9.67 -8.13 11.57
CA SER A 283 8.79 -7.02 11.23
C SER A 283 9.44 -5.68 11.56
N ILE A 284 9.35 -4.73 10.63
CA ILE A 284 9.68 -3.32 10.89
C ILE A 284 8.50 -2.60 11.57
N LEU A 285 8.78 -1.54 12.32
CA LEU A 285 7.80 -0.63 12.96
C LEU A 285 6.70 -1.33 13.77
N SER A 286 7.03 -2.43 14.45
CA SER A 286 6.04 -3.20 15.23
C SER A 286 5.36 -2.40 16.35
N SER A 287 5.95 -1.28 16.80
CA SER A 287 5.36 -0.39 17.80
C SER A 287 4.23 0.50 17.25
N ALA A 288 4.11 0.70 15.92
CA ALA A 288 3.13 1.63 15.34
C ALA A 288 1.68 1.27 15.70
N THR A 289 1.32 -0.01 15.57
CA THR A 289 0.00 -0.54 15.95
C THR A 289 -0.27 -0.43 17.44
N MET A 290 0.77 -0.38 18.27
CA MET A 290 0.64 -0.14 19.70
C MET A 290 0.45 1.33 20.05
N TRP A 291 1.14 2.25 19.38
CA TRP A 291 0.96 3.69 19.61
C TRP A 291 -0.49 4.10 19.37
N GLN A 292 -1.14 3.49 18.37
CA GLN A 292 -2.58 3.58 18.16
C GLN A 292 -3.41 3.19 19.40
N SER A 293 -3.07 2.09 20.07
CA SER A 293 -3.81 1.63 21.26
C SER A 293 -3.59 2.49 22.51
N ILE A 294 -2.44 3.18 22.59
CA ILE A 294 -2.01 3.91 23.80
C ILE A 294 -2.38 5.40 23.72
N LEU A 295 -2.33 6.00 22.53
CA LEU A 295 -2.48 7.44 22.36
C LEU A 295 -3.93 7.83 22.11
N TYR A 296 -4.33 8.97 22.68
CA TYR A 296 -5.60 9.60 22.34
C TYR A 296 -5.65 9.89 20.81
N PRO A 297 -6.72 9.54 20.08
CA PRO A 297 -6.69 9.47 18.61
C PRO A 297 -6.27 10.77 17.90
N PRO A 298 -6.68 11.98 18.33
CA PRO A 298 -6.18 13.23 17.76
C PRO A 298 -4.67 13.44 17.91
N ILE A 299 -4.06 12.94 19.00
CA ILE A 299 -2.60 12.98 19.18
C ILE A 299 -1.94 12.01 18.20
N PHE A 300 -2.48 10.79 18.08
CA PHE A 300 -1.98 9.80 17.13
C PHE A 300 -2.02 10.34 15.70
N VAL A 301 -3.13 10.96 15.28
CA VAL A 301 -3.26 11.62 13.97
C VAL A 301 -2.18 12.68 13.75
N ARG A 302 -1.95 13.55 14.75
CA ARG A 302 -0.89 14.57 14.64
C ARG A 302 0.50 13.96 14.52
N LEU A 303 0.79 12.87 15.22
CA LEU A 303 2.10 12.20 15.11
C LEU A 303 2.29 11.58 13.72
N ILE A 304 1.25 10.99 13.14
CA ILE A 304 1.29 10.49 11.76
C ILE A 304 1.49 11.64 10.79
N ASP A 305 0.70 12.72 10.86
CA ASP A 305 0.85 13.89 10.00
C ASP A 305 2.26 14.50 10.10
N MET A 306 2.82 14.61 11.32
CA MET A 306 4.20 15.06 11.52
C MET A 306 5.22 14.10 10.89
N GLY A 307 5.00 12.79 10.99
CA GLY A 307 5.85 11.78 10.36
C GLY A 307 5.82 11.86 8.84
N LEU A 308 4.62 11.98 8.25
CA LEU A 308 4.45 12.13 6.79
C LEU A 308 5.08 13.42 6.28
N SER A 309 4.89 14.53 7.00
CA SER A 309 5.50 15.82 6.68
C SER A 309 7.03 15.74 6.78
N PHE A 310 7.55 15.12 7.83
CA PHE A 310 8.99 14.96 8.02
C PHE A 310 9.60 14.04 6.96
N LEU A 311 9.03 12.88 6.68
CA LEU A 311 9.62 11.88 5.79
C LEU A 311 9.47 12.26 4.31
N PHE A 312 8.31 12.79 3.93
CA PHE A 312 7.92 12.93 2.52
C PHE A 312 7.55 14.37 2.12
N GLY A 313 7.44 15.29 3.09
CA GLY A 313 6.98 16.66 2.85
C GLY A 313 5.46 16.80 2.73
N TRP A 314 4.70 15.74 2.99
CA TRP A 314 3.24 15.73 2.83
C TRP A 314 2.51 16.44 3.96
N THR A 315 1.42 17.12 3.62
CA THR A 315 0.61 17.91 4.54
C THR A 315 -0.75 17.27 4.84
N ALA A 316 -1.18 16.31 4.02
CA ALA A 316 -2.46 15.61 4.09
C ALA A 316 -3.65 16.56 4.23
N ARG A 317 -3.61 17.70 3.52
CA ARG A 317 -4.64 18.76 3.58
C ARG A 317 -5.96 18.34 2.93
N ASN A 318 -5.89 17.48 1.92
CA ASN A 318 -7.06 17.01 1.17
C ASN A 318 -7.87 15.97 1.96
N ILE A 319 -7.32 15.41 3.05
CA ILE A 319 -8.01 14.46 3.94
C ILE A 319 -8.66 15.21 5.12
N SER A 320 -9.94 14.96 5.35
CA SER A 320 -10.66 15.59 6.46
C SER A 320 -10.21 15.06 7.83
N MET A 321 -10.27 15.89 8.88
CA MET A 321 -9.89 15.44 10.23
C MET A 321 -10.73 14.24 10.71
N SER A 322 -12.03 14.20 10.39
CA SER A 322 -12.89 13.05 10.71
C SER A 322 -12.46 11.79 9.96
N GLN A 323 -12.03 11.93 8.71
CA GLN A 323 -11.47 10.83 7.93
C GLN A 323 -10.13 10.35 8.49
N LYS A 324 -9.24 11.26 8.91
CA LYS A 324 -7.97 10.89 9.57
C LYS A 324 -8.21 10.15 10.88
N LEU A 325 -9.13 10.65 11.71
CA LEU A 325 -9.50 10.03 12.99
C LEU A 325 -10.10 8.62 12.82
N ALA A 326 -10.76 8.37 11.70
CA ALA A 326 -11.29 7.06 11.33
C ALA A 326 -10.18 6.14 10.78
N ALA A 327 -9.52 6.56 9.70
CA ALA A 327 -8.67 5.68 8.89
C ALA A 327 -7.25 5.48 9.40
N TYR A 328 -6.65 6.42 10.15
CA TYR A 328 -5.23 6.27 10.54
C TYR A 328 -5.00 5.10 11.49
N ALA A 329 -6.05 4.65 12.19
CA ALA A 329 -6.04 3.41 12.97
C ALA A 329 -5.87 2.14 12.11
N HIS A 330 -6.17 2.22 10.82
CA HIS A 330 -6.09 1.10 9.87
C HIS A 330 -4.94 1.27 8.86
N LEU A 331 -4.21 2.39 8.92
CA LEU A 331 -3.17 2.74 7.95
C LEU A 331 -1.98 1.78 7.99
N TYR A 332 -1.54 1.37 9.18
CA TYR A 332 -0.30 0.62 9.34
C TYR A 332 -0.51 -0.85 9.70
N SER A 333 0.23 -1.70 9.00
CA SER A 333 0.30 -3.14 9.16
C SER A 333 1.76 -3.59 9.03
N PHE A 334 2.03 -4.84 9.40
CA PHE A 334 3.38 -5.38 9.42
C PHE A 334 3.91 -5.69 8.02
N THR A 335 5.23 -5.56 7.84
CA THR A 335 5.99 -6.09 6.70
C THR A 335 7.40 -6.43 7.16
N SER A 336 8.16 -7.19 6.36
CA SER A 336 9.54 -7.51 6.70
C SER A 336 10.46 -6.28 6.64
N THR A 337 11.50 -6.27 7.47
CA THR A 337 12.60 -5.31 7.31
C THR A 337 13.25 -5.47 5.92
N LYS A 338 13.33 -6.69 5.38
CA LYS A 338 13.92 -6.95 4.06
C LYS A 338 13.16 -6.21 2.94
N SER A 339 11.83 -6.13 2.98
CA SER A 339 11.06 -5.32 2.02
C SER A 339 11.45 -3.83 2.05
N VAL A 340 11.67 -3.26 3.24
CA VAL A 340 12.08 -1.85 3.36
C VAL A 340 13.52 -1.64 2.91
N VAL A 341 14.41 -2.57 3.24
CA VAL A 341 15.80 -2.57 2.73
C VAL A 341 15.80 -2.64 1.19
N HIS A 342 14.93 -3.46 0.60
CA HIS A 342 14.77 -3.56 -0.85
C HIS A 342 14.36 -2.19 -1.44
N TRP A 343 13.37 -1.51 -0.87
CA TRP A 343 12.99 -0.17 -1.32
C TRP A 343 14.16 0.82 -1.26
N PHE A 344 14.97 0.77 -0.21
CA PHE A 344 16.16 1.61 -0.10
C PHE A 344 17.21 1.28 -1.18
N GLN A 345 17.38 0.00 -1.53
CA GLN A 345 18.23 -0.40 -2.66
C GLN A 345 17.71 0.18 -3.98
N ILE A 346 16.40 0.09 -4.25
CA ILE A 346 15.76 0.62 -5.45
C ILE A 346 15.94 2.14 -5.56
N ILE A 347 15.66 2.88 -4.49
CA ILE A 347 15.79 4.35 -4.44
C ILE A 347 17.26 4.75 -4.67
N ARG A 348 18.19 4.10 -3.98
CA ARG A 348 19.63 4.38 -4.09
C ARG A 348 20.16 4.13 -5.48
N ASN A 349 19.77 3.00 -6.09
CA ASN A 349 20.25 2.60 -7.41
C ASN A 349 19.46 3.26 -8.55
N LYS A 350 18.37 3.99 -8.23
CA LYS A 350 17.43 4.59 -9.19
C LYS A 350 17.00 3.58 -10.25
N SER A 351 16.71 2.37 -9.80
CA SER A 351 16.51 1.22 -10.66
C SER A 351 15.53 0.27 -10.01
N PHE A 352 14.42 -0.01 -10.71
CA PHE A 352 13.47 -1.02 -10.28
C PHE A 352 14.05 -2.41 -10.58
N GLN A 353 14.62 -3.03 -9.55
CA GLN A 353 15.41 -4.24 -9.64
C GLN A 353 15.05 -5.23 -8.55
N MET A 354 15.54 -6.46 -8.68
CA MET A 354 15.43 -7.50 -7.66
C MET A 354 16.28 -7.16 -6.44
N TYR A 355 16.05 -7.88 -5.34
CA TYR A 355 16.79 -7.68 -4.10
C TYR A 355 18.27 -8.01 -4.31
N ASP A 356 19.14 -7.12 -3.83
CA ASP A 356 20.58 -7.36 -3.86
C ASP A 356 21.00 -8.06 -2.56
N ASP A 357 21.21 -9.37 -2.63
CA ASP A 357 21.72 -10.19 -1.52
C ASP A 357 23.22 -9.96 -1.26
N ASP A 358 23.96 -9.41 -2.22
CA ASP A 358 25.40 -9.22 -2.07
C ASP A 358 25.72 -8.12 -1.04
N VAL A 359 26.67 -8.43 -0.15
CA VAL A 359 27.23 -7.43 0.77
C VAL A 359 28.13 -6.50 -0.04
N GLN A 360 27.55 -5.43 -0.58
CA GLN A 360 28.30 -4.40 -1.29
C GLN A 360 29.48 -3.91 -0.41
N PRO A 361 30.75 -4.13 -0.79
CA PRO A 361 31.90 -3.82 0.04
C PRO A 361 31.94 -2.31 0.33
N VAL A 362 32.30 -1.94 1.56
CA VAL A 362 32.28 -0.54 2.09
C VAL A 362 33.02 0.43 1.16
N ILE A 363 34.06 -0.06 0.49
CA ILE A 363 34.79 0.64 -0.57
C ILE A 363 34.28 0.09 -1.90
N SER A 364 33.59 0.92 -2.69
CA SER A 364 33.27 0.61 -4.09
C SER A 364 34.55 0.63 -4.91
N LEU A 365 35.36 -0.43 -4.83
CA LEU A 365 36.29 -0.73 -5.90
C LEU A 365 35.42 -1.11 -7.10
N ASN A 366 35.44 -0.29 -8.16
CA ASN A 366 34.72 -0.46 -9.43
C ASN A 366 34.91 -1.84 -10.13
N ILE A 367 35.65 -2.75 -9.50
CA ILE A 367 35.97 -4.09 -9.97
C ILE A 367 34.76 -5.03 -9.80
N VAL A 368 33.99 -4.95 -8.71
CA VAL A 368 32.90 -5.92 -8.43
C VAL A 368 31.69 -5.71 -9.35
N ASN A 369 31.30 -4.45 -9.60
CA ASN A 369 30.20 -4.11 -10.53
C ASN A 369 30.45 -4.54 -11.99
N LYS A 370 31.68 -4.96 -12.34
CA LYS A 370 32.01 -5.48 -13.67
C LYS A 370 31.62 -6.95 -13.83
N TYR A 371 31.54 -7.71 -12.74
CA TYR A 371 31.34 -9.17 -12.79
C TYR A 371 29.96 -9.63 -12.30
N THR A 372 29.28 -8.85 -11.46
CA THR A 372 27.90 -9.13 -11.01
C THR A 372 27.03 -7.89 -11.16
N LYS A 373 25.81 -8.09 -11.68
CA LYS A 373 24.79 -7.04 -11.83
C LYS A 373 23.44 -7.62 -11.45
N VAL A 374 22.79 -7.00 -10.47
CA VAL A 374 21.45 -7.36 -10.02
C VAL A 374 20.46 -7.19 -11.18
N ALA A 375 19.61 -8.19 -11.37
CA ALA A 375 18.63 -8.19 -12.45
C ALA A 375 17.58 -7.10 -12.22
N LYS A 376 17.27 -6.33 -13.28
CA LYS A 376 16.16 -5.39 -13.27
C LYS A 376 14.85 -6.14 -13.56
N PHE A 377 13.73 -5.68 -13.00
CA PHE A 377 12.43 -6.12 -13.49
C PHE A 377 12.25 -5.59 -14.92
N PRO A 378 12.02 -6.45 -15.93
CA PRO A 378 11.97 -6.02 -17.33
C PRO A 378 10.60 -5.42 -17.68
N THR A 379 10.25 -4.29 -17.07
CA THR A 379 8.91 -3.68 -17.13
C THR A 379 8.44 -3.32 -18.54
N ARG A 380 9.35 -3.13 -19.49
CA ARG A 380 9.00 -2.94 -20.92
C ARG A 380 8.35 -4.17 -21.57
N ASN A 381 8.46 -5.35 -20.94
CA ASN A 381 7.85 -6.59 -21.44
C ASN A 381 6.37 -6.73 -21.05
N ILE A 382 5.84 -5.82 -20.21
CA ILE A 382 4.43 -5.85 -19.82
C ILE A 382 3.56 -5.57 -21.05
N LYS A 383 2.65 -6.48 -21.35
CA LYS A 383 1.70 -6.38 -22.48
C LYS A 383 0.36 -5.80 -22.06
N THR A 384 -0.03 -6.06 -20.80
CA THR A 384 -1.27 -5.56 -20.22
C THR A 384 -1.40 -4.04 -20.38
N PRO A 385 -2.61 -3.51 -20.69
CA PRO A 385 -2.87 -2.08 -20.67
C PRO A 385 -2.58 -1.46 -19.30
N ILE A 386 -1.79 -0.39 -19.27
CA ILE A 386 -1.40 0.31 -18.04
C ILE A 386 -2.01 1.71 -18.01
N VAL A 387 -2.78 2.00 -16.96
CA VAL A 387 -3.34 3.31 -16.67
C VAL A 387 -2.78 3.81 -15.35
N LEU A 388 -1.97 4.86 -15.39
CA LEU A 388 -1.40 5.51 -14.21
C LEU A 388 -2.23 6.72 -13.83
N VAL A 389 -2.58 6.84 -12.54
CA VAL A 389 -3.10 8.07 -11.95
C VAL A 389 -2.19 8.46 -10.79
N TYR A 390 -1.58 9.64 -10.86
CA TYR A 390 -0.57 10.08 -9.91
C TYR A 390 -0.80 11.52 -9.42
N GLY A 391 -0.31 11.82 -8.23
CA GLY A 391 -0.43 13.14 -7.61
C GLY A 391 0.74 14.03 -8.00
N GLY A 392 0.47 15.28 -8.38
CA GLY A 392 1.53 16.25 -8.72
C GLY A 392 2.36 16.70 -7.50
N SER A 393 1.80 16.57 -6.29
CA SER A 393 2.49 16.84 -5.02
C SER A 393 3.05 15.57 -4.36
N ASP A 394 3.00 14.42 -5.04
CA ASP A 394 3.49 13.15 -4.51
C ASP A 394 5.00 12.97 -4.76
N SER A 395 5.78 13.16 -3.70
CA SER A 395 7.25 13.02 -3.71
C SER A 395 7.77 11.61 -4.03
N LEU A 396 6.92 10.58 -4.03
CA LEU A 396 7.34 9.21 -4.38
C LEU A 396 7.23 8.88 -5.88
N VAL A 397 6.54 9.70 -6.66
CA VAL A 397 6.30 9.42 -8.09
C VAL A 397 7.23 10.26 -8.96
N ASP A 398 8.14 9.61 -9.68
CA ASP A 398 8.88 10.22 -10.79
C ASP A 398 8.31 9.72 -12.12
N ILE A 399 7.30 10.44 -12.63
CA ILE A 399 6.58 10.02 -13.84
C ILE A 399 7.47 9.98 -15.08
N ASN A 400 8.48 10.86 -15.17
CA ASN A 400 9.37 10.95 -16.32
C ASN A 400 10.30 9.73 -16.39
N VAL A 401 10.78 9.26 -15.25
CA VAL A 401 11.56 8.01 -15.17
C VAL A 401 10.65 6.81 -15.45
N MET A 402 9.46 6.78 -14.85
CA MET A 402 8.52 5.68 -15.05
C MET A 402 8.13 5.49 -16.52
N LEU A 403 7.73 6.55 -17.22
CA LEU A 403 7.34 6.46 -18.63
C LEU A 403 8.49 6.03 -19.57
N LYS A 404 9.76 6.20 -19.15
CA LYS A 404 10.93 5.70 -19.90
C LYS A 404 11.17 4.20 -19.69
N GLU A 405 10.86 3.69 -18.50
CA GLU A 405 11.05 2.27 -18.13
C GLU A 405 9.80 1.42 -18.44
N LEU A 406 8.65 2.04 -18.66
CA LEU A 406 7.39 1.38 -18.97
C LEU A 406 7.14 1.20 -20.48
N PRO A 407 6.21 0.31 -20.86
CA PRO A 407 5.77 0.17 -22.24
C PRO A 407 5.17 1.45 -22.82
N SER A 408 5.33 1.67 -24.13
CA SER A 408 4.88 2.88 -24.83
C SER A 408 3.36 3.06 -24.89
N HIS A 409 2.59 2.01 -24.62
CA HIS A 409 1.13 2.06 -24.53
C HIS A 409 0.61 2.57 -23.17
N THR A 410 1.50 2.80 -22.20
CA THR A 410 1.14 3.32 -20.87
C THR A 410 0.50 4.70 -21.00
N VAL A 411 -0.64 4.89 -20.32
CA VAL A 411 -1.31 6.19 -20.22
C VAL A 411 -1.16 6.72 -18.80
N ALA A 412 -0.72 7.97 -18.65
CA ALA A 412 -0.56 8.61 -17.35
C ALA A 412 -1.48 9.82 -17.21
N THR A 413 -1.99 10.04 -16.01
CA THR A 413 -2.82 11.20 -15.65
C THR A 413 -2.39 11.76 -14.31
N GLU A 414 -2.19 13.07 -14.29
CA GLU A 414 -1.85 13.82 -13.10
C GLU A 414 -3.08 14.43 -12.42
N ILE A 415 -3.11 14.36 -11.09
CA ILE A 415 -3.96 15.19 -10.23
C ILE A 415 -3.04 16.16 -9.48
N PRO A 416 -2.90 17.43 -9.92
CA PRO A 416 -1.77 18.28 -9.53
C PRO A 416 -1.59 18.49 -8.02
N HIS A 417 -2.69 18.64 -7.28
CA HIS A 417 -2.66 18.95 -5.86
C HIS A 417 -2.75 17.72 -4.94
N TYR A 418 -2.79 16.50 -5.51
CA TYR A 418 -2.82 15.27 -4.73
C TYR A 418 -1.43 14.89 -4.23
N GLU A 419 -1.39 14.49 -2.96
CA GLU A 419 -0.29 13.78 -2.30
C GLU A 419 -0.60 12.26 -2.30
N HIS A 420 0.29 11.45 -1.71
CA HIS A 420 0.24 9.99 -1.82
C HIS A 420 -1.03 9.34 -1.24
N LEU A 421 -1.42 9.70 0.00
CA LEU A 421 -2.58 9.10 0.66
C LEU A 421 -3.94 9.64 0.17
N ASP A 422 -3.92 10.69 -0.66
CA ASP A 422 -5.15 11.31 -1.16
C ASP A 422 -5.94 10.37 -2.07
N PHE A 423 -5.25 9.46 -2.77
CA PHE A 423 -5.85 8.41 -3.59
C PHE A 423 -6.70 7.40 -2.81
N LEU A 424 -6.55 7.34 -1.49
CA LEU A 424 -7.38 6.52 -0.62
C LEU A 424 -8.48 7.35 0.03
N TRP A 425 -8.15 8.54 0.56
CA TRP A 425 -8.98 9.19 1.58
C TRP A 425 -9.25 10.68 1.37
N ALA A 426 -8.87 11.28 0.24
CA ALA A 426 -9.20 12.67 -0.03
C ALA A 426 -10.71 12.91 -0.04
N ARG A 427 -11.12 14.16 0.25
CA ARG A 427 -12.53 14.58 0.19
C ARG A 427 -13.14 14.46 -1.20
N GLU A 428 -12.31 14.56 -2.24
CA GLU A 428 -12.71 14.60 -3.66
C GLU A 428 -12.21 13.37 -4.42
N VAL A 429 -11.90 12.28 -3.72
CA VAL A 429 -11.34 11.06 -4.36
C VAL A 429 -12.33 10.45 -5.35
N ASP A 430 -13.63 10.53 -5.06
CA ASP A 430 -14.73 10.07 -5.89
C ASP A 430 -14.90 10.89 -7.17
N THR A 431 -14.58 12.18 -7.14
CA THR A 431 -14.71 13.06 -8.32
C THR A 431 -13.44 13.11 -9.15
N LEU A 432 -12.26 13.01 -8.52
CA LEU A 432 -10.97 13.19 -9.20
C LEU A 432 -10.27 11.88 -9.58
N VAL A 433 -10.49 10.80 -8.83
CA VAL A 433 -9.82 9.50 -9.08
C VAL A 433 -10.77 8.50 -9.74
N PHE A 434 -11.98 8.34 -9.23
CA PHE A 434 -12.87 7.25 -9.67
C PHE A 434 -13.26 7.30 -11.14
N PRO A 435 -13.51 8.47 -11.77
CA PRO A 435 -13.82 8.50 -13.19
C PRO A 435 -12.72 7.85 -14.03
N HIS A 436 -11.45 8.02 -13.65
CA HIS A 436 -10.32 7.41 -14.36
C HIS A 436 -10.28 5.89 -14.19
N VAL A 437 -10.63 5.40 -13.01
CA VAL A 437 -10.78 3.96 -12.75
C VAL A 437 -11.94 3.39 -13.56
N PHE A 438 -13.11 4.01 -13.50
CA PHE A 438 -14.31 3.51 -14.17
C PHE A 438 -14.19 3.56 -15.69
N ASP A 439 -13.58 4.61 -16.25
CA ASP A 439 -13.31 4.71 -17.69
C ASP A 439 -12.38 3.59 -18.16
N ALA A 440 -11.34 3.28 -17.39
CA ALA A 440 -10.42 2.19 -17.69
C ALA A 440 -11.13 0.82 -17.63
N LEU A 441 -11.88 0.55 -16.56
CA LEU A 441 -12.62 -0.72 -16.42
C LEU A 441 -13.68 -0.92 -17.50
N LYS A 442 -14.38 0.14 -17.92
CA LYS A 442 -15.35 0.08 -19.03
C LYS A 442 -14.70 -0.10 -20.40
N SER A 443 -13.44 0.34 -20.54
CA SER A 443 -12.73 0.32 -21.82
C SER A 443 -11.95 -0.96 -22.06
N PHE A 444 -11.60 -1.70 -21.01
CA PHE A 444 -10.83 -2.94 -21.06
C PHE A 444 -11.58 -4.05 -20.33
N CYS A 445 -12.44 -4.76 -21.07
CA CYS A 445 -13.34 -5.77 -20.50
C CYS A 445 -12.79 -7.20 -20.59
N ASP A 446 -11.79 -7.43 -21.44
CA ASP A 446 -11.12 -8.72 -21.61
C ASP A 446 -9.60 -8.56 -21.76
N ALA A 447 -8.89 -9.69 -21.86
CA ALA A 447 -7.43 -9.73 -21.97
C ALA A 447 -6.93 -9.88 -23.43
N GLN A 448 -7.70 -9.45 -24.44
CA GLN A 448 -7.27 -9.51 -25.85
C GLN A 448 -6.24 -8.43 -26.20
N HIS A 449 -6.29 -7.28 -25.52
CA HIS A 449 -5.36 -6.15 -25.67
C HIS A 449 -5.27 -5.63 -27.12
N SER A 450 -6.41 -5.52 -27.80
CA SER A 450 -6.43 -5.12 -29.20
C SER A 450 -6.04 -3.65 -29.39
N LYS A 451 -5.43 -3.29 -30.53
CA LYS A 451 -5.11 -1.88 -30.83
C LYS A 451 -6.35 -0.98 -30.79
N GLU A 452 -7.50 -1.52 -31.19
CA GLU A 452 -8.79 -0.83 -31.20
C GLU A 452 -9.26 -0.49 -29.77
N GLU A 453 -9.02 -1.37 -28.79
CA GLU A 453 -9.31 -1.08 -27.38
C GLU A 453 -8.48 0.11 -26.85
N TYR A 454 -7.20 0.15 -27.20
CA TYR A 454 -6.32 1.26 -26.84
C TYR A 454 -6.74 2.59 -27.48
N GLU A 455 -7.12 2.58 -28.75
CA GLU A 455 -7.61 3.78 -29.45
C GLU A 455 -8.96 4.25 -28.90
N ARG A 456 -9.87 3.31 -28.59
CA ARG A 456 -11.14 3.59 -27.94
C ARG A 456 -10.94 4.26 -26.59
N TYR A 457 -10.07 3.70 -25.74
CA TYR A 457 -9.75 4.29 -24.44
C TYR A 457 -9.17 5.70 -24.57
N ARG A 458 -8.19 5.90 -25.46
CA ARG A 458 -7.58 7.22 -25.70
C ARG A 458 -8.62 8.24 -26.15
N THR A 459 -9.49 7.86 -27.09
CA THR A 459 -10.54 8.75 -27.62
C THR A 459 -11.57 9.10 -26.56
N ALA A 460 -12.10 8.11 -25.84
CA ALA A 460 -13.06 8.31 -24.74
C ALA A 460 -12.46 9.21 -23.64
N ARG A 461 -11.18 9.01 -23.33
CA ARG A 461 -10.47 9.81 -22.33
C ARG A 461 -10.25 11.25 -22.77
N HIS A 462 -9.86 11.49 -24.01
CA HIS A 462 -9.74 12.86 -24.54
C HIS A 462 -11.07 13.61 -24.49
N ALA A 463 -12.19 12.93 -24.80
CA ALA A 463 -13.51 13.51 -24.69
C ALA A 463 -13.89 13.84 -23.23
N SER A 464 -13.65 12.92 -22.30
CA SER A 464 -13.91 13.10 -20.86
C SER A 464 -13.11 14.26 -20.26
N ILE A 465 -11.81 14.35 -20.55
CA ILE A 465 -10.95 15.46 -20.08
C ILE A 465 -11.37 16.80 -20.68
N SER A 466 -11.79 16.82 -21.95
CA SER A 466 -12.24 18.05 -22.62
C SER A 466 -13.57 18.54 -22.04
N ALA A 467 -14.51 17.63 -21.75
CA ALA A 467 -15.78 17.95 -21.11
C ALA A 467 -15.63 18.44 -19.66
N ALA A 468 -14.62 17.97 -18.93
CA ALA A 468 -14.34 18.46 -17.57
C ALA A 468 -13.68 19.86 -17.53
N ARG A 469 -13.19 20.36 -18.67
CA ARG A 469 -12.55 21.69 -18.81
C ARG A 469 -13.48 22.76 -19.38
N SER A 470 -14.61 22.35 -19.97
CA SER A 470 -15.70 23.22 -20.46
C SER A 470 -16.75 23.42 -19.39
#